data_AF-A0ABD2MPT5-F1
#
_entry.id   AF-A0ABD2MPT5-F1
#
_cell.length_a   1.000
_cell.length_b   1.000
_cell.length_c   1.000
_cell.angle_alpha   90.00
_cell.angle_beta   90.00
_cell.angle_gamma   90.00
#
_symmetry.space_group_name_H-M   'P 1'
#
loop_
_entity.id
_entity.type
_entity.pdbx_description
1 polymer ?
#
loop_
_entity_poly.entity_id
_entity_poly.type
_entity_poly.pdbx_seq_one_letter_code
_entity_poly.pdbx_strand_id
1 'polypeptide(L)'
;MTQKLERCSLSVAEKRNIINYIDKNPMTKKLAIANKFEIPATTFATIFKFKDKFSEERGLPVKSRRLKSCEFNDVEEFTEKTIANCFKKSGFKVTCEDEEDDLPLAELARTWQRVQEELHLQETEFEYFVTFDNDLDVCGELTDANIITSVLSVATTEADKHEEEES
;
A
#
# COMPACT_ATOMS: atom_id res chain seq x y z
N MET A 1 11.93 11.69 -32.68
CA MET A 1 11.16 11.84 -31.43
C MET A 1 10.57 10.48 -31.07
N THR A 2 11.22 9.74 -30.18
CA THR A 2 10.71 8.45 -29.70
C THR A 2 9.67 8.72 -28.61
N GLN A 3 8.39 8.59 -28.96
CA GLN A 3 7.32 8.64 -27.97
C GLN A 3 7.56 7.54 -26.94
N LYS A 4 7.61 7.93 -25.66
CA LYS A 4 7.71 7.02 -24.53
C LYS A 4 6.43 6.19 -24.50
N LEU A 5 6.47 4.99 -25.08
CA LEU A 5 5.39 4.02 -24.99
C LEU A 5 5.22 3.62 -23.52
N GLU A 6 4.18 4.13 -22.89
CA GLU A 6 3.75 3.66 -21.59
C GLU A 6 3.47 2.15 -21.66
N ARG A 7 3.82 1.42 -20.61
CA ARG A 7 3.70 -0.05 -20.61
C ARG A 7 2.22 -0.42 -20.62
N CYS A 8 1.69 -0.81 -21.77
CA CYS A 8 0.36 -1.39 -21.87
C CYS A 8 0.29 -2.72 -21.10
N SER A 9 -0.40 -2.68 -19.97
CA SER A 9 -0.60 -3.84 -19.11
C SER A 9 -1.81 -4.65 -19.57
N LEU A 10 -1.58 -5.64 -20.43
CA LEU A 10 -2.63 -6.52 -20.94
C LEU A 10 -3.06 -7.57 -19.91
N SER A 11 -4.37 -7.74 -19.75
CA SER A 11 -5.01 -8.83 -19.02
C SER A 11 -4.77 -10.19 -19.68
N VAL A 12 -4.98 -11.26 -18.91
CA VAL A 12 -4.92 -12.65 -19.40
C VAL A 12 -5.99 -12.89 -20.46
N ALA A 13 -7.16 -12.25 -20.35
CA ALA A 13 -8.24 -12.35 -21.33
C ALA A 13 -7.86 -11.69 -22.68
N GLU A 14 -7.27 -10.49 -22.65
CA GLU A 14 -6.80 -9.81 -23.87
C GLU A 14 -5.71 -10.61 -24.59
N LYS A 15 -4.76 -11.19 -23.84
CA LYS A 15 -3.71 -12.06 -24.40
C LYS A 15 -4.32 -13.31 -25.05
N ARG A 16 -5.37 -13.89 -24.45
CA ARG A 16 -6.14 -15.01 -25.05
C ARG A 16 -6.83 -14.59 -26.34
N ASN A 17 -7.46 -13.42 -26.37
CA ASN A 17 -8.11 -12.91 -27.59
C ASN A 17 -7.11 -12.74 -28.74
N ILE A 18 -5.90 -12.25 -28.44
CA ILE A 18 -4.82 -12.14 -29.42
C ILE A 18 -4.42 -13.52 -29.95
N ILE A 19 -4.28 -14.52 -29.08
CA ILE A 19 -3.92 -15.90 -29.49
C ILE A 19 -5.01 -16.53 -30.34
N ASN A 20 -6.27 -16.46 -29.92
CA ASN A 20 -7.42 -16.93 -30.69
C ASN A 20 -7.49 -16.29 -32.09
N TYR A 21 -7.10 -15.02 -32.21
CA TYR A 21 -7.03 -14.34 -33.49
C TYR A 21 -5.89 -14.85 -34.38
N ILE A 22 -4.72 -15.13 -33.81
CA ILE A 22 -3.58 -15.72 -34.52
C ILE A 22 -3.94 -17.10 -35.07
N ASP A 23 -4.57 -17.95 -34.25
CA ASP A 23 -4.93 -19.32 -34.63
C ASP A 23 -6.00 -19.33 -35.74
N LYS A 24 -6.93 -18.36 -35.73
CA LYS A 24 -7.91 -18.16 -36.81
C LYS A 24 -7.30 -17.59 -38.09
N ASN A 25 -6.13 -16.95 -38.01
CA ASN A 25 -5.51 -16.21 -39.14
C ASN A 25 -4.00 -16.51 -39.28
N PRO A 26 -3.62 -17.77 -39.57
CA PRO A 26 -2.21 -18.21 -39.54
C PRO A 26 -1.30 -17.51 -40.55
N MET A 27 -1.87 -16.99 -41.64
CA MET A 27 -1.12 -16.31 -42.72
C MET A 27 -0.93 -14.80 -42.50
N THR A 28 -1.47 -14.23 -41.42
CA THR A 28 -1.35 -12.79 -41.16
C THR A 28 0.04 -12.42 -40.65
N LYS A 29 0.61 -11.35 -41.20
CA LYS A 29 1.93 -10.85 -40.77
C LYS A 29 1.85 -10.41 -39.30
N LYS A 30 2.80 -10.85 -38.48
CA LYS A 30 2.90 -10.52 -37.04
C LYS A 30 2.75 -9.03 -36.74
N LEU A 31 3.35 -8.18 -37.58
CA LEU A 31 3.26 -6.72 -37.45
C LEU A 31 1.83 -6.19 -37.65
N ALA A 32 1.07 -6.77 -38.59
CA ALA A 32 -0.31 -6.37 -38.83
C ALA A 32 -1.22 -6.74 -37.66
N ILE A 33 -0.95 -7.89 -37.00
CA ILE A 33 -1.66 -8.30 -35.79
C ILE A 33 -1.32 -7.35 -34.63
N ALA A 34 -0.03 -7.04 -34.43
CA ALA A 34 0.40 -6.10 -33.40
C ALA A 34 -0.28 -4.73 -33.54
N ASN A 35 -0.34 -4.19 -34.76
CA ASN A 35 -1.03 -2.93 -35.05
C ASN A 35 -2.55 -3.03 -34.80
N LYS A 36 -3.19 -4.15 -35.15
CA LYS A 36 -4.63 -4.36 -34.92
C LYS A 36 -5.02 -4.31 -33.44
N PHE A 37 -4.15 -4.80 -32.57
CA PHE A 37 -4.37 -4.79 -31.13
C PHE A 37 -3.71 -3.59 -30.43
N GLU A 38 -3.16 -2.63 -31.19
CA GLU A 38 -2.46 -1.45 -30.66
C GLU A 38 -1.35 -1.80 -29.64
N ILE A 39 -0.66 -2.93 -29.87
CA ILE A 39 0.41 -3.39 -29.00
C ILE A 39 1.77 -3.25 -29.70
N PRO A 40 2.84 -2.91 -28.94
CA PRO A 40 4.19 -2.97 -29.48
C PRO A 40 4.53 -4.36 -30.02
N ALA A 41 5.28 -4.41 -31.12
CA ALA A 41 5.74 -5.67 -31.72
C ALA A 41 6.52 -6.57 -30.74
N THR A 42 7.24 -5.96 -29.78
CA THR A 42 7.95 -6.65 -28.70
C THR A 42 6.99 -7.34 -27.71
N THR A 43 5.88 -6.68 -27.37
CA THR A 43 4.81 -7.25 -26.55
C THR A 43 4.14 -8.41 -27.27
N PHE A 44 3.81 -8.23 -28.55
CA PHE A 44 3.25 -9.30 -29.39
C PHE A 44 4.19 -10.52 -29.45
N ALA A 45 5.48 -10.31 -29.71
CA ALA A 45 6.47 -11.39 -29.76
C ALA A 45 6.53 -12.18 -28.45
N THR A 46 6.42 -11.48 -27.33
CA THR A 46 6.39 -12.10 -25.99
C THR A 46 5.12 -12.93 -25.80
N ILE A 47 3.95 -12.40 -26.17
CA ILE A 47 2.68 -13.14 -26.10
C ILE A 47 2.73 -14.39 -26.98
N PHE A 48 3.24 -14.26 -28.21
CA PHE A 48 3.38 -15.37 -29.15
C PHE A 48 4.35 -16.45 -28.63
N LYS A 49 5.47 -16.05 -28.03
CA LYS A 49 6.45 -16.97 -27.43
C LYS A 49 5.85 -17.80 -26.29
N PHE A 50 4.91 -17.23 -25.53
CA PHE A 50 4.28 -17.86 -24.38
C PHE A 50 2.84 -18.30 -24.64
N LYS A 51 2.44 -18.51 -25.92
CA LYS A 51 1.06 -18.80 -26.31
C LYS A 51 0.45 -19.99 -25.55
N ASP A 52 1.25 -21.04 -25.34
CA ASP A 52 0.79 -22.28 -24.71
C ASP A 52 0.33 -22.04 -23.27
N LYS A 53 0.98 -21.11 -22.55
CA LYS A 53 0.62 -20.76 -21.17
C LYS A 53 -0.75 -20.09 -21.05
N PHE A 54 -1.19 -19.41 -22.10
CA PHE A 54 -2.47 -18.70 -22.15
C PHE A 54 -3.59 -19.55 -22.76
N SER A 55 -3.26 -20.66 -23.42
CA SER A 55 -4.23 -21.58 -24.03
C SER A 55 -4.95 -22.46 -22.99
N GLU A 56 -4.38 -22.63 -21.80
CA GLU A 56 -4.99 -23.41 -20.71
C GLU A 56 -6.12 -22.62 -20.04
N GLU A 57 -7.34 -23.19 -20.02
CA GLU A 57 -8.47 -22.70 -19.24
C GLU A 57 -8.21 -22.91 -17.74
N ARG A 58 -7.40 -22.04 -17.14
CA ARG A 58 -7.47 -21.84 -15.71
C ARG A 58 -8.62 -20.89 -15.44
N GLY A 59 -9.46 -21.20 -14.43
CA GLY A 59 -10.57 -20.38 -13.93
C GLY A 59 -10.15 -19.04 -13.32
N LEU A 60 -9.15 -18.38 -13.92
CA LEU A 60 -8.63 -17.11 -13.47
C LEU A 60 -9.65 -16.02 -13.79
N PRO A 61 -9.85 -15.06 -12.87
CA PRO A 61 -10.76 -13.94 -13.08
C PRO A 61 -10.36 -13.17 -14.33
N VAL A 62 -11.37 -12.78 -15.13
CA VAL A 62 -11.23 -12.15 -16.46
C VAL A 62 -10.34 -10.89 -16.41
N LYS A 63 -10.31 -10.19 -15.27
CA LYS A 63 -9.51 -8.97 -15.05
C LYS A 63 -8.06 -9.23 -14.62
N SER A 64 -7.65 -10.48 -14.39
CA SER A 64 -6.29 -10.78 -13.94
C SER A 64 -5.27 -10.42 -15.01
N ARG A 65 -4.18 -9.76 -14.59
CA ARG A 65 -3.01 -9.45 -15.45
C ARG A 65 -1.91 -10.52 -15.33
N ARG A 66 -2.01 -11.43 -14.36
CA ARG A 66 -1.03 -12.50 -14.05
C ARG A 66 -1.68 -13.88 -14.21
N LEU A 67 -0.92 -14.86 -14.69
CA LEU A 67 -1.41 -16.25 -14.76
C LEU A 67 -1.40 -16.96 -13.40
N LYS A 68 -0.58 -16.51 -12.45
CA LYS A 68 -0.54 -17.10 -11.11
C LYS A 68 -1.73 -16.57 -10.32
N SER A 69 -2.65 -17.45 -9.91
CA SER A 69 -3.58 -17.14 -8.82
C SER A 69 -2.75 -16.91 -7.56
N CYS A 70 -3.06 -15.87 -6.79
CA CYS A 70 -2.57 -15.78 -5.41
C CYS A 70 -3.41 -16.76 -4.56
N GLU A 71 -3.23 -18.05 -4.83
CA GLU A 71 -3.57 -19.10 -3.88
C GLU A 71 -2.34 -19.24 -2.98
N PHE A 72 -2.47 -18.78 -1.73
CA PHE A 72 -1.48 -19.00 -0.70
C PHE A 72 -1.63 -20.43 -0.15
N ASN A 73 -1.47 -21.44 -1.01
CA ASN A 73 -1.55 -22.84 -0.58
C ASN A 73 -0.49 -23.17 0.48
N ASP A 74 0.63 -22.44 0.49
CA ASP A 74 1.72 -22.59 1.45
C ASP A 74 1.40 -21.95 2.82
N VAL A 75 0.33 -21.15 2.95
CA VAL A 75 -0.03 -20.51 4.23
C VAL A 75 -0.72 -21.49 5.18
N GLU A 76 -1.34 -22.55 4.66
CA GLU A 76 -1.87 -23.66 5.47
C GLU A 76 -0.79 -24.69 5.86
N GLU A 77 0.41 -24.61 5.25
CA GLU A 77 1.53 -25.54 5.51
C GLU A 77 2.58 -24.95 6.48
N PHE A 78 2.29 -23.84 7.15
CA PHE A 78 3.12 -23.37 8.26
C PHE A 78 2.85 -24.22 9.50
N THR A 79 3.64 -25.27 9.67
CA THR A 79 3.75 -25.94 10.97
C THR A 79 4.32 -24.95 12.01
N GLU A 80 3.94 -25.12 13.27
CA GLU A 80 4.49 -24.36 14.42
C GLU A 80 6.03 -24.31 14.39
N LYS A 81 6.65 -25.39 13.88
CA LYS A 81 8.09 -25.51 13.68
C LYS A 81 8.66 -24.49 12.68
N THR A 82 7.95 -24.19 11.59
CA THR A 82 8.38 -23.18 10.62
C THR A 82 8.32 -21.80 11.23
N ILE A 83 7.26 -21.50 11.98
CA ILE A 83 7.10 -20.25 12.73
C ILE A 83 8.24 -20.08 13.74
N ALA A 84 8.49 -21.10 14.58
CA ALA A 84 9.58 -21.10 15.55
C ALA A 84 10.96 -20.90 14.90
N ASN A 85 11.20 -21.51 13.74
CA ASN A 85 12.45 -21.33 13.00
C ASN A 85 12.62 -19.91 12.45
N CYS A 86 11.54 -19.24 12.05
CA CYS A 86 11.58 -17.84 11.62
C CYS A 86 11.97 -16.91 12.78
N PHE A 87 11.40 -17.11 13.97
CA PHE A 87 11.78 -16.37 15.17
C PHE A 87 13.27 -16.58 15.52
N LYS A 88 13.71 -17.85 15.54
CA LYS A 88 15.11 -18.20 15.82
C LYS A 88 16.10 -17.59 14.82
N LYS A 89 15.77 -17.60 13.52
CA LYS A 89 16.62 -17.01 12.47
C LYS A 89 16.66 -15.49 12.51
N SER A 90 15.57 -14.86 12.93
CA SER A 90 15.48 -13.40 13.03
C SER A 90 16.18 -12.86 14.29
N GLY A 91 16.82 -13.72 15.08
CA GLY A 91 17.57 -13.34 16.27
C GLY A 91 16.71 -13.20 17.52
N PHE A 92 15.42 -13.52 17.45
CA PHE A 92 14.60 -13.66 18.66
C PHE A 92 15.11 -14.88 19.42
N LYS A 93 15.73 -14.61 20.56
CA LYS A 93 15.99 -15.64 21.55
C LYS A 93 14.66 -15.85 22.26
N VAL A 94 14.16 -17.09 22.23
CA VAL A 94 13.12 -17.50 23.19
C VAL A 94 13.83 -17.48 24.54
N THR A 95 13.79 -16.33 25.21
CA THR A 95 14.02 -16.25 26.64
C THR A 95 12.73 -16.73 27.24
N CYS A 96 12.72 -17.97 27.72
CA CYS A 96 11.65 -18.51 28.55
C CYS A 96 11.71 -17.85 29.94
N GLU A 97 11.72 -16.53 29.95
CA GLU A 97 11.48 -15.66 31.10
C GLU A 97 10.24 -14.81 30.80
N ASP A 98 9.30 -15.36 30.02
CA ASP A 98 7.90 -15.11 30.32
C ASP A 98 7.58 -16.05 31.49
N GLU A 99 8.06 -15.70 32.69
CA GLU A 99 7.12 -15.79 33.80
C GLU A 99 5.98 -14.91 33.30
N GLU A 100 4.89 -15.52 32.82
CA GLU A 100 3.67 -14.77 32.65
C GLU A 100 3.53 -13.97 33.95
N ASP A 101 3.43 -12.65 33.85
CA ASP A 101 2.91 -11.79 34.91
C ASP A 101 1.43 -12.14 35.15
N ASP A 102 1.13 -13.43 35.33
CA ASP A 102 0.01 -14.00 36.04
C ASP A 102 0.20 -13.73 37.54
N LEU A 103 0.60 -12.49 37.89
CA LEU A 103 0.30 -11.97 39.20
C LEU A 103 -1.20 -12.12 39.35
N PRO A 104 -1.69 -12.89 40.34
CA PRO A 104 -3.10 -13.07 40.54
C PRO A 104 -3.77 -11.71 40.54
N LEU A 105 -4.96 -11.55 39.96
CA LEU A 105 -5.65 -10.26 39.87
C LEU A 105 -5.68 -9.51 41.22
N ALA A 106 -5.71 -10.25 42.33
CA ALA A 106 -5.59 -9.72 43.69
C ALA A 106 -4.22 -9.08 44.00
N GLU A 107 -3.12 -9.67 43.55
CA GLU A 107 -1.77 -9.13 43.72
C GLU A 107 -1.56 -7.90 42.82
N LEU A 108 -2.10 -7.90 41.59
CA LEU A 108 -2.12 -6.72 40.71
C LEU A 108 -2.93 -5.57 41.30
N ALA A 109 -4.08 -5.85 41.93
CA ALA A 109 -4.86 -4.83 42.61
C ALA A 109 -4.11 -4.22 43.81
N ARG A 110 -3.33 -5.02 44.53
CA ARG A 110 -2.49 -4.56 45.66
C ARG A 110 -1.30 -3.72 45.19
N THR A 111 -0.65 -4.11 44.09
CA THR A 111 0.44 -3.30 43.52
C THR A 111 -0.09 -1.97 43.02
N TRP A 112 -1.26 -1.96 42.38
CA TRP A 112 -1.93 -0.72 41.96
C TRP A 112 -2.26 0.19 43.14
N GLN A 113 -2.84 -0.34 44.23
CA GLN A 113 -3.09 0.45 45.45
C GLN A 113 -1.82 1.08 46.02
N ARG A 114 -0.71 0.33 46.06
CA ARG A 114 0.58 0.86 46.53
C ARG A 114 1.10 1.99 45.64
N VAL A 115 0.99 1.84 44.33
CA VAL A 115 1.37 2.88 43.36
C VAL A 115 0.51 4.13 43.53
N GLN A 116 -0.80 3.98 43.76
CA GLN A 116 -1.69 5.11 44.04
C GLN A 116 -1.31 5.86 45.31
N GLU A 117 -0.96 5.15 46.38
CA GLU A 117 -0.50 5.75 47.64
C GLU A 117 0.84 6.48 47.48
N GLU A 118 1.83 5.85 46.84
CA GLU A 118 3.18 6.39 46.67
C GLU A 118 3.18 7.65 45.79
N LEU A 119 2.47 7.60 44.67
CA LEU A 119 2.36 8.70 43.72
C LEU A 119 1.27 9.71 44.10
N HIS A 120 0.58 9.51 45.23
CA HIS A 120 -0.57 10.32 45.65
C HIS A 120 -1.59 10.51 44.53
N LEU A 121 -1.81 9.46 43.73
CA LEU A 121 -2.82 9.44 42.69
C LEU A 121 -4.16 9.37 43.40
N GLN A 122 -4.74 10.53 43.70
CA GLN A 122 -6.16 10.60 43.98
C GLN A 122 -6.89 9.98 42.79
N GLU A 123 -8.04 9.35 43.03
CA GLU A 123 -9.01 9.11 41.96
C GLU A 123 -9.34 10.48 41.36
N THR A 124 -8.56 10.87 40.36
CA THR A 124 -8.95 11.96 39.48
C THR A 124 -10.20 11.41 38.82
N GLU A 125 -11.33 12.05 39.10
CA GLU A 125 -12.59 11.67 38.47
C GLU A 125 -12.33 11.58 36.97
N PHE A 126 -12.80 10.51 36.33
CA PHE A 126 -12.63 10.29 34.90
C PHE A 126 -12.89 11.57 34.08
N GLU A 127 -13.82 12.39 34.54
CA GLU A 127 -14.13 13.71 34.02
C GLU A 127 -12.90 14.64 33.94
N TYR A 128 -12.06 14.73 34.98
CA TYR A 128 -10.84 15.55 34.95
C TYR A 128 -9.86 15.10 33.87
N PHE A 129 -9.70 13.79 33.65
CA PHE A 129 -8.86 13.28 32.56
C PHE A 129 -9.46 13.60 31.18
N VAL A 130 -10.77 13.45 31.03
CA VAL A 130 -11.49 13.75 29.77
C VAL A 130 -11.45 15.23 29.44
N THR A 131 -11.57 16.10 30.45
CA THR A 131 -11.61 17.55 30.26
C THR A 131 -10.23 18.21 30.42
N PHE A 132 -9.16 17.46 30.69
CA PHE A 132 -7.83 17.99 30.95
C PHE A 132 -7.33 18.91 29.82
N ASP A 133 -7.64 18.56 28.58
CA ASP A 133 -7.21 19.29 27.38
C ASP A 133 -8.24 20.33 26.90
N ASN A 134 -9.40 20.47 27.56
CA ASN A 134 -10.44 21.41 27.12
C ASN A 134 -10.02 22.87 27.24
N ASP A 135 -9.12 23.18 28.17
CA ASP A 135 -8.59 24.53 28.41
C ASP A 135 -7.31 24.81 27.62
N LEU A 136 -6.87 23.89 26.75
CA LEU A 136 -5.73 24.15 25.86
C LEU A 136 -6.16 25.05 24.71
N ASP A 137 -5.33 26.05 24.42
CA ASP A 137 -5.49 26.90 23.25
C ASP A 137 -5.47 26.05 21.98
N VAL A 138 -6.63 25.97 21.31
CA VAL A 138 -6.71 25.38 19.97
C VAL A 138 -6.22 26.40 18.95
N CYS A 139 -5.51 25.93 17.92
CA CYS A 139 -5.29 26.77 16.74
C CYS A 139 -6.67 27.19 16.20
N GLY A 140 -6.91 28.51 16.10
CA GLY A 140 -8.16 29.05 15.59
C GLY A 140 -8.51 28.50 14.20
N GLU A 141 -9.78 28.58 13.82
CA GLU A 141 -10.25 28.07 12.53
C GLU A 141 -9.51 28.75 11.36
N LEU A 142 -8.74 27.97 10.61
CA LEU A 142 -8.13 28.43 9.36
C LEU A 142 -9.23 28.55 8.31
N THR A 143 -9.76 29.76 8.13
CA THR A 143 -10.77 30.00 7.10
C THR A 143 -10.14 30.00 5.71
N ASP A 144 -10.91 29.59 4.70
CA ASP A 144 -10.49 29.66 3.29
C ASP A 144 -9.99 31.07 2.90
N ALA A 145 -10.57 32.12 3.49
CA ALA A 145 -10.15 33.50 3.28
C ALA A 145 -8.71 33.75 3.77
N ASN A 146 -8.30 33.15 4.90
CA ASN A 146 -6.93 33.24 5.39
C ASN A 146 -5.96 32.52 4.46
N ILE A 147 -6.34 31.34 3.95
CA ILE A 147 -5.56 30.59 2.97
C ILE A 147 -5.35 31.41 1.69
N ILE A 148 -6.43 31.97 1.15
CA ILE A 148 -6.40 32.78 -0.08
C ILE A 148 -5.52 34.02 0.12
N THR A 149 -5.65 34.71 1.26
CA THR A 149 -4.84 35.90 1.56
C THR A 149 -3.35 35.56 1.64
N SER A 150 -2.98 34.46 2.30
CA SER A 150 -1.58 34.01 2.35
C SER A 150 -1.04 33.68 0.95
N VAL A 151 -1.81 32.95 0.12
CA VAL A 151 -1.39 32.60 -1.25
C VAL A 151 -1.26 33.83 -2.15
N LEU A 152 -2.20 34.78 -2.06
CA LEU A 152 -2.17 36.01 -2.87
C LEU A 152 -1.07 36.97 -2.43
N SER A 153 -0.75 37.05 -1.14
CA SER A 153 0.37 37.85 -0.65
C SER A 153 1.73 37.35 -1.18
N VAL A 154 1.89 36.04 -1.37
CA VAL A 154 3.08 35.46 -2.01
C VAL A 154 3.14 35.79 -3.50
N ALA A 155 2.00 35.74 -4.20
CA ALA A 155 1.94 36.02 -5.64
C ALA A 155 2.19 37.51 -5.98
N THR A 156 1.86 38.44 -5.08
CA THR A 156 2.04 39.88 -5.31
C THR A 156 3.46 40.36 -5.04
N THR A 157 4.20 39.72 -4.13
CA THR A 157 5.61 40.08 -3.87
C THR A 157 6.59 39.61 -4.95
N GLU A 158 6.21 38.65 -5.80
CA GLU A 158 7.05 38.21 -6.93
C GLU A 158 6.80 39.02 -8.22
N ALA A 159 5.70 39.78 -8.29
CA ALA A 159 5.38 40.61 -9.45
C ALA A 159 6.04 42.01 -9.42
N ASP A 160 6.55 42.45 -8.27
CA ASP A 160 6.99 43.84 -8.05
C ASP A 160 8.52 44.02 -8.05
N LYS A 161 9.26 43.07 -8.66
CA LYS A 161 10.74 43.12 -8.78
C LYS A 161 11.26 43.31 -10.21
N HIS A 162 10.42 43.68 -11.17
CA HIS A 162 10.81 43.69 -12.59
C HIS A 162 10.51 44.97 -13.37
N GLU A 163 10.35 46.12 -12.71
CA GLU A 163 10.24 47.42 -13.39
C GLU A 163 11.09 48.49 -12.67
N GLU A 164 12.41 48.52 -12.91
CA GLU A 164 13.24 49.73 -12.80
C GLU A 164 14.65 49.42 -13.34
N GLU A 165 14.88 49.61 -14.65
CA GLU A 165 16.14 50.08 -15.23
C GLU A 165 16.00 50.22 -16.76
N GLU A 166 15.48 51.36 -17.22
CA GLU A 166 15.91 51.97 -18.50
C GLU A 166 15.56 53.47 -18.51
N SER A 167 16.53 54.32 -18.19
CA SER A 167 16.62 55.73 -18.59
C SER A 167 18.06 56.20 -18.54
#